data_AF-A0A3P6FC75-F1
#
_entry.id   AF-A0A3P6FC75-F1
#
_cell.length_a   1.000
_cell.length_b   1.000
_cell.length_c   1.000
_cell.angle_alpha   90.00
_cell.angle_beta   90.00
_cell.angle_gamma   90.00
#
_symmetry.space_group_name_H-M   'P 1'
#
loop_
_entity.id
_entity.type
_entity.pdbx_description
1 polymer ?
#
loop_
_entity_poly.entity_id
_entity_poly.type
_entity_poly.pdbx_seq_one_letter_code
_entity_poly.pdbx_strand_id
1 'polypeptide(L)'
;MFRLQRSLPLGEWRFIENFKVSASGGKYRPTPLPYKITFTSDTLIGRSVFEDDDPYLNLVSYEDIGGQGSDANVLIDIIGEVFNLDGIQIVQVHGKDRKRVHFRLRDTNGHE
;
A
#
# COMPACT_ATOMS: atom_id res chain seq x y z
N MET A 1 6.75 -2.99 27.91
CA MET A 1 6.68 -2.42 26.56
C MET A 1 5.20 -2.30 26.17
N PHE A 2 4.59 -1.14 26.41
CA PHE A 2 3.19 -0.91 26.04
C PHE A 2 3.06 -1.01 24.51
N ARG A 3 2.13 -1.84 24.04
CA ARG A 3 1.95 -2.13 22.61
C ARG A 3 1.39 -0.88 21.92
N LEU A 4 2.27 -0.04 21.36
CA LEU A 4 1.95 1.11 20.48
C LEU A 4 0.92 0.78 19.38
N GLN A 5 0.81 -0.50 19.01
CA GLN A 5 -0.21 -0.98 18.08
C GLN A 5 -1.64 -0.69 18.56
N ARG A 6 -1.92 -0.71 19.87
CA ARG A 6 -3.26 -0.42 20.40
C ARG A 6 -3.66 1.05 20.26
N SER A 7 -2.69 1.96 20.15
CA SER A 7 -2.93 3.39 19.94
C SER A 7 -3.09 3.78 18.46
N LEU A 8 -2.97 2.83 17.53
CA LEU A 8 -3.12 3.02 16.07
C LEU A 8 -4.17 2.07 15.49
N PRO A 9 -5.45 2.26 15.81
CA PRO A 9 -6.52 1.56 15.11
C PRO A 9 -6.58 2.01 13.65
N LEU A 10 -7.01 1.09 12.79
CA LEU A 10 -7.21 1.36 11.36
C LEU A 10 -8.34 2.38 11.17
N GLY A 11 -8.14 3.33 10.25
CA GLY A 11 -9.13 4.33 9.88
C GLY A 11 -9.24 5.52 10.84
N GLU A 12 -8.37 5.64 11.85
CA GLU A 12 -8.39 6.79 12.76
C GLU A 12 -7.18 7.72 12.56
N TRP A 13 -7.47 9.01 12.66
CA TRP A 13 -6.48 10.07 12.60
C TRP A 13 -5.74 10.27 13.92
N ARG A 14 -4.40 10.31 13.86
CA ARG A 14 -3.53 10.37 15.02
C ARG A 14 -2.45 11.44 14.87
N PHE A 15 -2.15 12.11 15.98
CA PHE A 15 -0.95 12.93 16.08
C PHE A 15 0.21 12.06 16.56
N ILE A 16 1.36 12.13 15.89
CA ILE A 16 2.52 11.31 16.20
C ILE A 16 3.71 12.22 16.44
N GLU A 17 4.33 12.12 17.61
CA GLU A 17 5.48 12.93 18.02
C GLU A 17 6.63 12.03 18.47
N ASN A 18 7.84 12.59 18.56
CA ASN A 18 9.04 11.92 19.09
C ASN A 18 9.35 10.59 18.38
N PHE A 19 9.29 10.62 17.05
CA PHE A 19 9.62 9.49 16.20
C PHE A 19 10.99 9.67 15.54
N LYS A 20 11.60 8.55 15.12
CA LYS A 20 12.85 8.59 14.37
C LYS A 20 12.56 8.60 12.87
N VAL A 21 13.29 9.44 12.14
CA VAL A 21 13.34 9.40 10.66
C VAL A 21 14.60 8.68 10.21
N SER A 22 14.48 7.81 9.22
CA SER A 22 15.60 7.09 8.63
C SER A 22 15.38 6.89 7.12
N ALA A 23 16.43 6.53 6.38
CA ALA A 23 16.30 6.22 4.96
C ALA A 23 15.33 5.05 4.73
N SER A 24 14.46 5.21 3.73
CA SER A 24 13.54 4.18 3.24
C SER A 24 14.23 3.44 2.09
N GLY A 25 14.61 2.18 2.32
CA GLY A 25 15.23 1.31 1.33
C GLY A 25 14.67 -0.10 1.41
N GLY A 26 15.14 -0.99 0.52
CA GLY A 26 14.65 -2.36 0.41
C GLY A 26 13.51 -2.52 -0.59
N LYS A 27 12.98 -3.75 -0.70
CA LYS A 27 11.89 -4.11 -1.62
C LYS A 27 10.51 -3.84 -0.99
N TYR A 28 9.48 -3.72 -1.82
CA TYR A 28 8.08 -3.56 -1.42
C TYR A 28 7.82 -2.29 -0.59
N ARG A 29 8.49 -1.18 -0.94
CA ARG A 29 8.24 0.11 -0.31
C ARG A 29 6.85 0.60 -0.71
N PRO A 30 5.99 1.00 0.25
CA PRO A 30 4.62 1.43 -0.05
C PRO A 30 4.56 2.84 -0.65
N THR A 31 5.61 3.66 -0.49
CA THR A 31 5.68 5.00 -1.04
C THR A 31 7.08 5.24 -1.65
N PRO A 32 7.22 6.16 -2.62
CA PRO A 32 8.52 6.52 -3.21
C PRO A 32 9.37 7.42 -2.29
N LEU A 33 8.86 7.78 -1.11
CA LEU A 33 9.55 8.70 -0.21
C LEU A 33 10.91 8.13 0.22
N PRO A 34 11.99 8.95 0.21
CA PRO A 34 13.33 8.50 0.55
C PRO A 34 13.51 8.22 2.05
N TYR A 35 12.51 8.53 2.87
CA TYR A 35 12.55 8.39 4.32
C TYR A 35 11.33 7.65 4.88
N LYS A 36 11.51 7.03 6.03
CA LYS A 36 10.45 6.36 6.81
C LYS A 36 10.53 6.75 8.27
N ILE A 37 9.37 6.69 8.93
CA ILE A 37 9.24 6.89 10.37
C ILE A 37 9.41 5.55 11.08
N THR A 38 10.08 5.56 12.23
CA THR A 38 10.20 4.42 13.15
C THR A 38 9.83 4.87 14.55
N PHE A 39 8.90 4.16 15.18
CA PHE A 39 8.52 4.44 16.56
C PHE A 39 9.60 3.96 17.53
N THR A 40 9.84 4.76 18.56
CA THR A 40 10.77 4.49 19.65
C THR A 40 10.00 4.34 20.95
N SER A 41 10.70 4.15 22.07
CA SER A 41 10.08 4.19 23.40
C SER A 41 9.42 5.53 23.73
N ASP A 42 9.90 6.61 23.10
CA ASP A 42 9.55 7.99 23.46
C ASP A 42 8.47 8.55 22.53
N THR A 43 8.06 7.78 21.52
CA THR A 43 7.01 8.16 20.57
C THR A 43 5.68 8.34 21.30
N LEU A 44 5.07 9.51 21.10
CA LEU A 44 3.76 9.84 21.63
C LEU A 44 2.73 9.76 20.51
N ILE A 45 1.56 9.19 20.83
CA ILE A 45 0.45 9.03 19.88
C ILE A 45 -0.81 9.62 20.52
N GLY A 46 -1.27 10.74 19.97
CA GLY A 46 -2.48 11.45 20.38
C GLY A 46 -3.64 11.22 19.41
N ARG A 47 -4.86 11.55 19.84
CA ARG A 47 -6.00 11.70 18.91
C ARG A 47 -5.79 12.96 18.07
N SER A 48 -6.06 12.88 16.78
CA SER A 48 -6.18 14.06 15.94
C SER A 48 -7.61 14.60 16.02
N VAL A 49 -7.76 15.91 15.93
CA VAL A 49 -9.06 16.57 15.65
C VAL A 49 -9.22 16.90 14.16
N PHE A 50 -8.14 16.73 13.39
CA PHE A 50 -8.13 16.84 11.94
C PHE A 50 -8.34 15.47 11.34
N GLU A 51 -9.26 15.41 10.39
CA GLU A 51 -9.61 14.24 9.62
C GLU A 51 -9.58 14.65 8.14
N ASP A 52 -9.22 13.70 7.29
CA ASP A 52 -9.25 13.82 5.84
C ASP A 52 -9.82 12.51 5.29
N ASP A 53 -10.59 12.62 4.21
CA ASP A 53 -11.24 11.50 3.53
C ASP A 53 -10.44 11.04 2.29
N ASP A 54 -9.27 11.64 2.04
CA ASP A 54 -8.36 11.21 0.98
C ASP A 54 -7.99 9.72 1.19
N PRO A 55 -8.13 8.86 0.15
CA PRO A 55 -7.76 7.45 0.23
C PRO A 55 -6.25 7.19 0.20
N TYR A 56 -5.40 8.22 0.08
CA TYR A 56 -3.92 8.15 0.01
C TYR A 56 -3.38 7.31 -1.14
N LEU A 57 -4.12 7.23 -2.25
CA LEU A 57 -3.71 6.47 -3.43
C LEU A 57 -2.83 7.32 -4.35
N ASN A 58 -1.68 6.78 -4.75
CA ASN A 58 -0.82 7.37 -5.77
C ASN A 58 -0.97 6.56 -7.07
N LEU A 59 -2.06 6.83 -7.78
CA LEU A 59 -2.45 6.06 -8.96
C LEU A 59 -1.44 6.19 -10.10
N VAL A 60 -1.00 5.06 -10.63
CA VAL A 60 -0.14 4.96 -11.81
C VAL A 60 -1.01 4.69 -13.05
N SER A 61 -0.72 5.38 -14.14
CA SER A 61 -1.39 5.14 -15.43
C SER A 61 -1.04 3.77 -15.98
N TYR A 62 -1.93 3.13 -16.73
CA TYR A 62 -1.67 1.79 -17.25
C TYR A 62 -0.51 1.77 -18.26
N GLU A 63 -0.33 2.86 -19.00
CA GLU A 63 0.77 3.05 -19.94
C GLU A 63 2.14 3.09 -19.23
N ASP A 64 2.18 3.57 -17.99
CA ASP A 64 3.40 3.68 -17.20
C ASP A 64 3.73 2.41 -16.40
N ILE A 65 2.84 1.42 -16.37
CA ILE A 65 3.07 0.15 -15.66
C ILE A 65 4.25 -0.59 -16.31
N GLY A 66 5.35 -0.72 -15.55
CA GLY A 66 6.58 -1.33 -16.05
C GLY A 66 7.37 -0.43 -17.02
N GLY A 67 6.99 0.85 -17.13
CA GLY A 67 7.67 1.85 -17.94
C GLY A 67 9.06 2.23 -17.42
N GLN A 68 9.84 2.90 -18.27
CA GLN A 68 11.18 3.38 -17.92
C GLN A 68 11.11 4.42 -16.79
N GLY A 69 11.93 4.24 -15.76
CA GLY A 69 11.98 5.13 -14.60
C GLY A 69 11.14 4.68 -13.40
N SER A 70 10.35 3.60 -13.54
CA SER A 70 9.69 2.96 -12.40
C SER A 70 10.72 2.26 -11.50
N ASP A 71 10.71 2.57 -10.20
CA ASP A 71 11.50 1.83 -9.23
C ASP A 71 10.78 0.53 -8.86
N ALA A 72 11.30 -0.60 -9.34
CA ALA A 72 10.77 -1.94 -9.08
C ALA A 72 10.71 -2.31 -7.57
N ASN A 73 11.32 -1.51 -6.71
CA ASN A 73 11.24 -1.67 -5.26
C ASN A 73 10.07 -0.93 -4.62
N VAL A 74 9.33 -0.10 -5.35
CA VAL A 74 8.17 0.66 -4.89
C VAL A 74 6.89 0.00 -5.40
N LEU A 75 5.92 -0.19 -4.52
CA LEU A 75 4.58 -0.66 -4.86
C LEU A 75 3.80 0.46 -5.58
N ILE A 76 2.93 0.08 -6.50
CA ILE A 76 2.10 1.02 -7.27
C ILE A 76 0.64 0.82 -6.91
N ASP A 77 -0.13 1.90 -6.96
CA ASP A 77 -1.59 1.86 -6.87
C ASP A 77 -2.17 1.93 -8.29
N ILE A 78 -3.15 1.08 -8.58
CA ILE A 78 -3.86 1.07 -9.86
C ILE A 78 -5.36 1.02 -9.62
N ILE A 79 -6.13 1.65 -10.50
CA ILE A 79 -7.59 1.61 -10.48
C ILE A 79 -8.12 1.40 -11.89
N GLY A 80 -9.15 0.57 -12.01
CA GLY A 80 -9.84 0.35 -13.27
C GLY A 80 -11.05 -0.56 -13.10
N GLU A 81 -11.83 -0.65 -14.16
CA GLU A 81 -12.98 -1.53 -14.24
C GLU A 81 -12.52 -2.98 -14.40
N VAL A 82 -13.06 -3.90 -13.58
CA VAL A 82 -12.93 -5.33 -13.83
C VAL A 82 -13.85 -5.71 -14.98
N PHE A 83 -13.31 -5.79 -16.21
CA PHE A 83 -14.10 -6.08 -17.40
C PHE A 83 -14.06 -7.56 -17.82
N ASN A 84 -13.17 -8.35 -17.21
CA ASN A 84 -13.11 -9.79 -17.40
C ASN A 84 -12.70 -10.46 -16.08
N LEU A 85 -13.45 -11.48 -15.67
CA LEU A 85 -13.24 -12.22 -14.42
C LEU A 85 -13.40 -13.72 -14.70
N ASP A 86 -12.33 -14.47 -14.50
CA ASP A 86 -12.34 -15.92 -14.61
C ASP A 86 -12.89 -16.59 -13.33
N GLY A 87 -13.26 -17.86 -13.46
CA GLY A 87 -13.62 -18.69 -12.32
C GLY A 87 -12.48 -18.89 -11.31
N ILE A 88 -12.83 -19.15 -10.05
CA ILE A 88 -11.85 -19.49 -9.02
C ILE A 88 -11.19 -20.83 -9.36
N GLN A 89 -9.86 -20.84 -9.35
CA GLN A 89 -9.03 -22.02 -9.57
C GLN A 89 -8.33 -22.41 -8.26
N ILE A 90 -8.07 -23.71 -8.08
CA ILE A 90 -7.20 -24.21 -7.02
C ILE A 90 -5.83 -24.47 -7.65
N VAL A 91 -4.79 -23.85 -7.10
CA VAL A 91 -3.40 -24.02 -7.54
C VAL A 91 -2.54 -24.48 -6.36
N GLN A 92 -1.53 -25.31 -6.66
CA GLN A 92 -0.58 -25.80 -5.66
C GLN A 92 0.61 -24.84 -5.56
N VAL A 93 0.82 -24.25 -4.38
CA VAL A 93 1.96 -23.35 -4.08
C VAL A 93 2.68 -23.90 -2.86
N HIS A 94 3.94 -24.34 -3.04
CA HIS A 94 4.73 -24.99 -2.00
C HIS A 94 4.00 -26.17 -1.29
N GLY A 95 3.33 -27.02 -2.09
CA GLY A 95 2.61 -28.20 -1.60
C GLY A 95 1.33 -27.90 -0.83
N LYS A 96 0.80 -26.67 -0.91
CA LYS A 96 -0.47 -26.28 -0.31
C LYS A 96 -1.43 -25.75 -1.37
N ASP A 97 -2.68 -26.17 -1.29
CA ASP A 97 -3.76 -25.62 -2.12
C ASP A 97 -3.99 -24.14 -1.80
N ARG A 98 -4.05 -23.33 -2.85
CA ARG A 98 -4.37 -21.91 -2.81
C ARG A 98 -5.46 -21.61 -3.83
N LYS A 99 -6.43 -20.77 -3.44
CA LYS A 99 -7.41 -20.22 -4.36
C LYS A 99 -6.75 -19.11 -5.18
N ARG A 100 -6.95 -19.13 -6.49
CA ARG A 100 -6.49 -18.12 -7.44
C ARG A 100 -7.68 -17.65 -8.27
N VAL A 101 -7.74 -16.34 -8.51
CA VAL A 101 -8.66 -15.73 -9.48
C VAL A 101 -7.84 -14.93 -10.47
N HIS A 102 -8.18 -15.02 -11.74
CA HIS A 102 -7.61 -14.19 -12.80
C HIS A 102 -8.68 -13.20 -13.23
N PHE A 103 -8.28 -11.94 -13.41
CA PHE A 103 -9.15 -10.90 -13.91
C PHE A 103 -8.33 -9.91 -14.72
N ARG A 104 -9.01 -9.14 -15.57
CA ARG A 104 -8.41 -8.07 -16.36
C ARG A 104 -9.06 -6.75 -15.93
N LEU A 105 -8.23 -5.71 -15.85
CA LEU A 105 -8.67 -4.37 -15.50
C LEU A 105 -8.59 -3.47 -16.72
N ARG A 106 -9.48 -2.48 -16.82
CA ARG A 106 -9.45 -1.47 -17.87
C ARG A 106 -9.50 -0.07 -17.28
N ASP A 107 -8.68 0.85 -17.77
CA ASP A 107 -8.74 2.26 -17.39
C ASP A 107 -9.85 3.02 -18.16
N THR A 108 -10.04 4.30 -17.85
CA THR A 108 -11.06 5.13 -18.51
C THR A 108 -10.76 5.45 -19.98
N ASN A 109 -9.52 5.22 -20.43
CA ASN A 109 -9.08 5.43 -21.81
C ASN A 109 -9.19 4.14 -22.64
N GLY A 110 -9.51 3.02 -22.00
CA GLY A 110 -9.67 1.72 -22.64
C GLY A 110 -8.39 0.85 -22.63
N HIS A 111 -7.35 1.25 -21.91
CA HIS A 111 -6.14 0.44 -21.74
C HIS A 111 -6.41 -0.74 -20.82
N GLU A 112 -5.86 -1.92 -21.14
CA GLU A 112 -6.11 -3.21 -20.48
C GLU A 112 -4.86 -3.90 -19.94
#